data_AF-A0A4R2S823-F1
#
_entry.id   AF-A0A4R2S823-F1
#
_cell.length_a   1.000
_cell.length_b   1.000
_cell.length_c   1.000
_cell.angle_alpha   90.00
_cell.angle_beta   90.00
_cell.angle_gamma   90.00
#
_symmetry.space_group_name_H-M   'P 1'
#
loop_
_entity.id
_entity.type
_entity.pdbx_description
1 polymer ?
#
loop_
_entity_poly.entity_id
_entity_poly.type
_entity_poly.pdbx_seq_one_letter_code
_entity_poly.pdbx_strand_id
1 'polypeptide(L)'
;MMASLAADNATSPKNSGFFLYSSLVMAATIVAGFSLQLGMGRSSFGSPPIVHAHAIVFMGWVVLYVAQNVFVARQARSLHRQLGWIGVVWVVAMVVLGTIVTVRMVRAGHAPFFFAPLKFLIFNPISLIAFAGLTAAAIRLRRHTEWHARLHYCAMANLLGPALGRLMPLPLLIPYAYEATFVAMMVFPAAGAIADFRTRRRVHPAWWWGIAALVATTLVTEALSNSTAGLTLYRQVTAGSSGAMIAPLSYPPWPPLA
;
A
#
# COMPACT_ATOMS: atom_id res chain seq x y z
N MET A 1 34.71 19.99 -0.66
CA MET A 1 33.86 20.61 0.39
C MET A 1 32.36 20.40 0.20
N MET A 2 31.82 20.20 -1.02
CA MET A 2 30.37 19.98 -1.23
C MET A 2 29.84 18.59 -0.81
N ALA A 3 30.69 17.56 -0.75
CA ALA A 3 30.28 16.21 -0.32
C ALA A 3 29.94 16.13 1.20
N SER A 4 30.52 17.01 2.02
CA SER A 4 30.27 17.06 3.47
C SER A 4 28.89 17.64 3.81
N LEU A 5 28.46 18.68 3.07
CA LEU A 5 27.17 19.36 3.30
C LEU A 5 25.95 18.53 2.88
N ALA A 6 26.13 17.57 1.97
CA ALA A 6 25.05 16.67 1.54
C ALA A 6 24.75 15.58 2.57
N ALA A 7 25.76 15.15 3.34
CA ALA A 7 25.59 14.18 4.42
C ALA A 7 24.89 14.79 5.64
N ASP A 8 25.24 16.04 6.00
CA ASP A 8 24.67 16.74 7.17
C ASP A 8 23.17 17.05 7.03
N ASN A 9 22.70 17.29 5.81
CA ASN A 9 21.28 17.60 5.57
C ASN A 9 20.36 16.38 5.63
N ALA A 10 20.87 15.17 5.38
CA ALA A 10 20.07 13.94 5.36
C ALA A 10 19.53 13.54 6.74
N THR A 11 20.21 14.01 7.80
CA THR A 11 19.83 13.79 9.20
C THR A 11 19.38 15.06 9.91
N SER A 12 19.12 16.14 9.17
CA SER A 12 18.67 17.39 9.79
C SER A 12 17.34 17.16 10.55
N PRO A 13 17.17 17.74 11.76
CA PRO A 13 15.95 17.57 12.55
C PRO A 13 14.67 17.87 11.75
N LYS A 14 14.74 18.86 10.85
CA LYS A 14 13.63 19.26 9.97
C LYS A 14 13.19 18.16 9.00
N ASN A 15 14.12 17.38 8.44
CA ASN A 15 13.79 16.27 7.53
C ASN A 15 13.18 15.09 8.29
N SER A 16 13.71 14.76 9.48
CA SER A 16 13.16 13.69 10.31
C SER A 16 11.72 13.98 10.76
N GLY A 17 11.38 15.25 11.00
CA GLY A 17 10.03 15.68 11.34
C GLY A 17 9.02 15.40 10.23
N PHE A 18 9.34 15.75 8.97
CA PHE A 18 8.44 15.50 7.83
C PHE A 18 8.05 14.02 7.69
N PHE A 19 9.03 13.12 7.71
CA PHE A 19 8.77 11.68 7.57
C PHE A 19 7.99 11.12 8.77
N LEU A 20 8.30 11.58 9.99
CA LEU A 20 7.54 11.21 11.18
C LEU A 20 6.08 11.68 11.11
N TYR A 21 5.82 12.96 10.88
CA TYR A 21 4.45 13.47 10.78
C TYR A 21 3.68 12.78 9.65
N SER A 22 4.31 12.59 8.49
CA SER A 22 3.68 11.86 7.39
C SER A 22 3.36 10.41 7.76
N SER A 23 4.23 9.73 8.51
CA SER A 23 3.97 8.36 8.97
C SER A 23 2.74 8.29 9.88
N LEU A 24 2.54 9.30 10.73
CA LEU A 24 1.37 9.40 11.59
C LEU A 24 0.10 9.69 10.77
N VAL A 25 0.17 10.59 9.78
CA VAL A 25 -0.96 10.88 8.87
C VAL A 25 -1.36 9.62 8.10
N MET A 26 -0.39 8.91 7.51
CA MET A 26 -0.64 7.64 6.80
C MET A 26 -1.27 6.59 7.71
N ALA A 27 -0.74 6.44 8.93
CA ALA A 27 -1.30 5.53 9.93
C ALA A 27 -2.74 5.93 10.31
N ALA A 28 -3.00 7.22 10.52
CA ALA A 28 -4.33 7.74 10.80
C ALA A 28 -5.30 7.51 9.64
N THR A 29 -4.87 7.70 8.38
CA THR A 29 -5.67 7.36 7.20
C THR A 29 -6.07 5.88 7.21
N ILE A 30 -5.13 4.98 7.51
CA ILE A 30 -5.41 3.54 7.62
C ILE A 30 -6.42 3.27 8.73
N VAL A 31 -6.15 3.71 9.96
CA VAL A 31 -7.03 3.48 11.10
C VAL A 31 -8.43 4.06 10.84
N ALA A 32 -8.53 5.28 10.32
CA ALA A 32 -9.81 5.91 10.01
C ALA A 32 -10.64 5.09 9.00
N GLY A 33 -10.01 4.62 7.90
CA GLY A 33 -10.72 3.84 6.89
C GLY A 33 -11.27 2.53 7.42
N PHE A 34 -10.51 1.81 8.23
CA PHE A 34 -10.98 0.54 8.81
C PHE A 34 -11.99 0.75 9.95
N SER A 35 -11.76 1.74 10.82
CA SER A 35 -12.69 2.08 11.90
C SER A 35 -14.04 2.56 11.39
N LEU A 36 -14.06 3.33 10.29
CA LEU A 36 -15.31 3.77 9.65
C LEU A 36 -16.15 2.57 9.21
N GLN A 37 -15.54 1.58 8.56
CA GLN A 37 -16.27 0.40 8.08
C GLN A 37 -16.74 -0.50 9.22
N LEU A 38 -15.97 -0.59 10.31
CA LEU A 38 -16.41 -1.25 11.54
C LEU A 38 -17.59 -0.53 12.18
N GLY A 39 -17.53 0.80 12.33
CA GLY A 39 -18.61 1.61 12.89
C GLY A 39 -19.88 1.61 12.05
N MET A 40 -19.75 1.45 10.73
CA MET A 40 -20.87 1.29 9.79
C MET A 40 -21.42 -0.14 9.72
N GLY A 41 -20.90 -1.10 10.52
CA GLY A 41 -21.35 -2.50 10.51
C GLY A 41 -20.99 -3.28 9.24
N ARG A 42 -20.17 -2.72 8.35
CA ARG A 42 -19.70 -3.36 7.09
C ARG A 42 -18.49 -4.25 7.31
N SER A 43 -17.96 -4.27 8.53
CA SER A 43 -16.88 -5.15 9.00
C SER A 43 -17.22 -5.66 10.40
N SER A 44 -16.79 -6.88 10.73
CA SER A 44 -17.10 -7.52 12.00
C SER A 44 -15.96 -8.41 12.48
N PHE A 45 -15.86 -8.57 13.81
CA PHE A 45 -14.94 -9.51 14.46
C PHE A 45 -15.36 -10.98 14.29
N GLY A 46 -16.54 -11.27 13.73
CA GLY A 46 -16.94 -12.62 13.32
C GLY A 46 -16.30 -13.11 12.01
N SER A 47 -15.22 -12.48 11.55
CA SER A 47 -14.53 -12.84 10.31
C SER A 47 -13.72 -14.14 10.46
N PRO A 48 -13.43 -14.88 9.37
CA PRO A 48 -12.60 -16.07 9.45
C PRO A 48 -11.20 -15.78 10.03
N PRO A 49 -10.55 -16.72 10.74
CA PRO A 49 -9.22 -16.50 11.36
C PRO A 49 -8.15 -15.96 10.43
N ILE A 50 -8.18 -16.33 9.14
CA ILE A 50 -7.23 -15.84 8.14
C ILE A 50 -7.34 -14.32 7.91
N VAL A 51 -8.53 -13.74 8.06
CA VAL A 51 -8.76 -12.30 7.97
C VAL A 51 -8.16 -11.59 9.17
N HIS A 52 -8.26 -12.18 10.37
CA HIS A 52 -7.59 -11.67 11.57
C HIS A 52 -6.06 -11.74 11.45
N ALA A 53 -5.52 -12.85 10.95
CA ALA A 53 -4.08 -12.97 10.68
C ALA A 53 -3.58 -11.90 9.69
N HIS A 54 -4.33 -11.68 8.61
CA HIS A 54 -4.06 -10.59 7.67
C HIS A 54 -4.12 -9.22 8.36
N ALA A 55 -5.17 -8.94 9.14
CA ALA A 55 -5.30 -7.66 9.85
C ALA A 55 -4.15 -7.42 10.84
N ILE A 56 -3.76 -8.42 11.63
CA ILE A 56 -2.64 -8.34 12.59
C ILE A 56 -1.34 -8.04 11.86
N VAL A 57 -1.05 -8.75 10.77
CA VAL A 57 0.20 -8.56 10.02
C VAL A 57 0.25 -7.18 9.36
N PHE A 58 -0.84 -6.72 8.74
CA PHE A 58 -0.85 -5.42 8.07
C PHE A 58 -0.90 -4.25 9.06
N MET A 59 -1.69 -4.32 10.14
CA MET A 59 -1.67 -3.29 11.18
C MET A 59 -0.36 -3.30 11.97
N GLY A 60 0.23 -4.47 12.18
CA GLY A 60 1.57 -4.61 12.73
C GLY A 60 2.62 -3.90 11.87
N TRP A 61 2.52 -3.97 10.54
CA TRP A 61 3.39 -3.21 9.64
C TRP A 61 3.24 -1.70 9.82
N VAL A 62 2.02 -1.18 9.98
CA VAL A 62 1.78 0.25 10.25
C VAL A 62 2.49 0.68 11.54
N VAL A 63 2.37 -0.11 12.60
CA VAL A 63 3.07 0.13 13.87
C VAL A 63 4.59 0.09 13.68
N LEU A 64 5.11 -0.91 12.97
CA LEU A 64 6.53 -1.00 12.65
C LEU A 64 7.00 0.25 11.88
N TYR A 65 6.28 0.68 10.85
CA TYR A 65 6.63 1.85 10.04
C TYR A 65 6.68 3.14 10.87
N VAL A 66 5.69 3.38 11.73
CA VAL A 66 5.69 4.53 12.65
C VAL A 66 6.85 4.41 13.64
N ALA A 67 7.08 3.24 14.25
CA ALA A 67 8.18 3.01 15.18
C ALA A 67 9.55 3.30 14.53
N GLN A 68 9.76 2.88 13.26
CA GLN A 68 10.99 3.17 12.52
C GLN A 68 11.22 4.68 12.38
N ASN A 69 10.18 5.46 12.08
CA ASN A 69 10.26 6.92 11.99
C ASN A 69 10.52 7.58 13.35
N VAL A 70 9.87 7.09 14.42
CA VAL A 70 10.09 7.56 15.79
C VAL A 70 11.54 7.30 16.23
N PHE A 71 12.10 6.13 15.93
CA PHE A 71 13.48 5.82 16.27
C PHE A 71 14.48 6.73 15.55
N VAL A 72 14.22 7.08 14.29
CA VAL A 72 15.04 8.05 13.57
C VAL A 72 14.95 9.44 14.21
N ALA A 73 13.74 9.92 14.51
CA ALA A 73 13.52 11.23 15.14
C ALA A 73 14.15 11.32 16.55
N ARG A 74 14.12 10.22 17.32
CA ARG A 74 14.76 10.11 18.64
C ARG A 74 16.25 9.75 18.58
N GLN A 75 16.82 9.65 17.38
CA GLN A 75 18.22 9.22 17.16
C GLN A 75 18.56 7.82 17.72
N ALA A 76 17.56 6.98 17.98
CA ALA A 76 17.69 5.60 18.48
C ALA A 76 18.04 4.61 17.35
N ARG A 77 19.18 4.83 16.68
CA ARG A 77 19.58 4.08 15.47
C ARG A 77 19.81 2.58 15.71
N SER A 78 20.18 2.17 16.93
CA SER A 78 20.32 0.75 17.29
C SER A 78 18.98 0.01 17.17
N LEU A 79 17.92 0.56 17.75
CA LEU A 79 16.56 0.01 17.68
C LEU A 79 16.02 -0.01 16.25
N HIS A 80 16.24 1.07 15.49
CA HIS A 80 15.89 1.13 14.06
C HIS A 80 16.50 -0.06 13.29
N ARG A 81 17.80 -0.33 13.50
CA ARG A 81 18.51 -1.42 12.82
C ARG A 81 18.04 -2.80 13.27
N GLN A 82 17.81 -3.01 14.57
CA GLN A 82 17.35 -4.29 15.11
C GLN A 82 15.93 -4.63 14.61
N LEU A 83 15.00 -3.69 14.76
CA LEU A 83 13.61 -3.87 14.34
C LEU A 83 13.47 -3.89 12.81
N GLY A 84 14.38 -3.25 12.07
CA GLY A 84 14.41 -3.29 10.61
C GLY A 84 14.58 -4.70 10.03
N TRP A 85 15.31 -5.59 10.71
CA TRP A 85 15.45 -6.99 10.29
C TRP A 85 14.16 -7.79 10.48
N ILE A 86 13.40 -7.51 11.55
CA ILE A 86 12.05 -8.06 11.72
C ILE A 86 11.16 -7.62 10.54
N GLY A 87 11.30 -6.37 10.11
CA GLY A 87 10.61 -5.84 8.93
C GLY A 87 10.82 -6.65 7.65
N VAL A 88 12.02 -7.22 7.43
CA VAL A 88 12.30 -8.06 6.23
C VAL A 88 11.43 -9.31 6.21
N VAL A 89 11.36 -10.02 7.34
CA VAL A 89 10.50 -11.21 7.48
C VAL A 89 9.02 -10.81 7.39
N TRP A 90 8.68 -9.65 7.94
CA TRP A 90 7.31 -9.12 7.92
C TRP A 90 6.80 -8.86 6.51
N VAL A 91 7.63 -8.32 5.61
CA VAL A 91 7.26 -8.10 4.20
C VAL A 91 6.88 -9.41 3.51
N VAL A 92 7.63 -10.50 3.77
CA VAL A 92 7.30 -11.83 3.21
C VAL A 92 5.92 -12.29 3.69
N ALA A 93 5.64 -12.14 5.00
CA ALA A 93 4.34 -12.48 5.56
C ALA A 93 3.20 -11.64 4.93
N MET A 94 3.42 -10.35 4.68
CA MET A 94 2.45 -9.47 4.04
C MET A 94 2.13 -9.89 2.60
N VAL A 95 3.16 -10.22 1.80
CA VAL A 95 2.97 -10.69 0.42
C VAL A 95 2.16 -11.97 0.42
N VAL A 96 2.56 -12.96 1.22
CA VAL A 96 1.88 -14.27 1.29
C VAL A 96 0.44 -14.13 1.78
N LEU A 97 0.22 -13.49 2.93
CA LEU A 97 -1.13 -13.37 3.51
C LEU A 97 -2.04 -12.49 2.67
N GLY A 98 -1.53 -11.40 2.11
CA GLY A 98 -2.30 -10.52 1.23
C GLY A 98 -2.78 -11.27 -0.02
N THR A 99 -1.89 -12.01 -0.69
CA THR A 99 -2.27 -12.84 -1.85
C THR A 99 -3.26 -13.94 -1.47
N ILE A 100 -3.05 -14.65 -0.36
CA ILE A 100 -3.98 -15.69 0.11
C ILE A 100 -5.37 -15.12 0.36
N VAL A 101 -5.48 -13.98 1.06
CA VAL A 101 -6.78 -13.35 1.36
C VAL A 101 -7.46 -12.88 0.08
N THR A 102 -6.73 -12.25 -0.86
CA THR A 102 -7.28 -11.86 -2.16
C THR A 102 -7.86 -13.08 -2.90
N VAL A 103 -7.08 -14.15 -3.02
CA VAL A 103 -7.53 -15.39 -3.69
C VAL A 103 -8.76 -15.97 -3.01
N ARG A 104 -8.78 -16.04 -1.67
CA ARG A 104 -9.94 -16.55 -0.92
C ARG A 104 -11.19 -15.68 -1.11
N MET A 105 -11.05 -14.36 -1.09
CA MET A 105 -12.16 -13.44 -1.33
C MET A 105 -12.74 -13.61 -2.74
N VAL A 106 -11.89 -13.68 -3.76
CA VAL A 106 -12.34 -13.90 -5.13
C VAL A 106 -12.97 -15.28 -5.30
N ARG A 107 -12.38 -16.34 -4.73
CA ARG A 107 -12.95 -17.69 -4.74
C ARG A 107 -14.31 -17.76 -4.04
N ALA A 108 -14.50 -17.00 -2.96
CA ALA A 108 -15.77 -16.92 -2.24
C ALA A 108 -16.82 -16.05 -2.96
N GLY A 109 -16.41 -15.27 -3.97
CA GLY A 109 -17.28 -14.30 -4.64
C GLY A 109 -17.51 -13.02 -3.84
N HIS A 110 -16.60 -12.69 -2.92
CA HIS A 110 -16.68 -11.55 -2.01
C HIS A 110 -15.71 -10.41 -2.37
N ALA A 111 -15.32 -10.30 -3.65
CA ALA A 111 -14.63 -9.09 -4.10
C ALA A 111 -15.54 -7.88 -3.85
N PRO A 112 -15.01 -6.73 -3.40
CA PRO A 112 -15.84 -5.54 -3.19
C PRO A 112 -16.59 -5.17 -4.47
N PHE A 113 -17.90 -4.95 -4.37
CA PHE A 113 -18.79 -4.81 -5.52
C PHE A 113 -18.48 -3.62 -6.45
N PHE A 114 -17.70 -2.65 -5.97
CA PHE A 114 -17.22 -1.51 -6.73
C PHE A 114 -15.89 -1.77 -7.48
N PHE A 115 -15.40 -3.02 -7.48
CA PHE A 115 -14.31 -3.48 -8.34
C PHE A 115 -14.76 -4.68 -9.17
N ALA A 116 -14.29 -4.74 -10.42
CA ALA A 116 -14.35 -5.97 -11.19
C ALA A 116 -13.52 -7.07 -10.48
N PRO A 117 -14.05 -8.29 -10.28
CA PRO A 117 -13.37 -9.36 -9.55
C PRO A 117 -11.98 -9.72 -10.10
N LEU A 118 -11.81 -9.72 -11.43
CA LEU A 118 -10.50 -9.94 -12.06
C LEU A 118 -9.51 -8.82 -11.73
N LYS A 119 -9.94 -7.56 -11.82
CA LYS A 119 -9.10 -6.41 -11.49
C LYS A 119 -8.67 -6.48 -10.02
N PHE A 120 -9.59 -6.81 -9.11
CA PHE A 120 -9.29 -7.04 -7.69
C PHE A 120 -8.29 -8.19 -7.46
N LEU A 121 -8.43 -9.30 -8.18
CA LEU A 121 -7.48 -10.43 -8.12
C LEU A 121 -6.06 -10.01 -8.53
N ILE A 122 -5.93 -9.11 -9.51
CA ILE A 122 -4.64 -8.68 -10.06
C ILE A 122 -4.00 -7.59 -9.21
N PHE A 123 -4.71 -6.48 -8.93
CA PHE A 123 -4.06 -5.29 -8.39
C PHE A 123 -3.51 -5.53 -6.98
N ASN A 124 -4.15 -6.39 -6.17
CA ASN A 124 -3.70 -6.62 -4.79
C ASN A 124 -2.31 -7.28 -4.75
N PRO A 125 -2.06 -8.45 -5.39
CA PRO A 125 -0.72 -9.02 -5.50
C PRO A 125 0.29 -8.11 -6.18
N ILE A 126 -0.07 -7.43 -7.28
CA ILE A 126 0.84 -6.54 -8.00
C ILE A 126 1.27 -5.37 -7.11
N SER A 127 0.36 -4.77 -6.34
CA SER A 127 0.68 -3.75 -5.34
C SER A 127 1.59 -4.30 -4.23
N LEU A 128 1.37 -5.52 -3.74
CA LEU A 128 2.26 -6.11 -2.72
C LEU A 128 3.67 -6.39 -3.26
N ILE A 129 3.79 -6.80 -4.52
CA ILE A 129 5.08 -6.96 -5.20
C ILE A 129 5.78 -5.60 -5.33
N ALA A 130 5.07 -4.54 -5.72
CA ALA A 130 5.63 -3.19 -5.81
C ALA A 130 6.08 -2.66 -4.43
N PHE A 131 5.26 -2.88 -3.40
CA PHE A 131 5.61 -2.56 -2.01
C PHE A 131 6.88 -3.30 -1.56
N ALA A 132 6.96 -4.60 -1.80
CA ALA A 132 8.11 -5.41 -1.45
C ALA A 132 9.36 -5.00 -2.24
N GLY A 133 9.22 -4.71 -3.53
CA GLY A 133 10.30 -4.24 -4.39
C GLY A 133 10.86 -2.87 -3.97
N LEU A 134 9.98 -1.89 -3.69
CA LEU A 134 10.38 -0.58 -3.18
C LEU A 134 11.05 -0.69 -1.80
N THR A 135 10.51 -1.53 -0.92
CA THR A 135 11.11 -1.83 0.39
C THR A 135 12.49 -2.46 0.24
N ALA A 136 12.64 -3.47 -0.64
CA ALA A 136 13.93 -4.10 -0.89
C ALA A 136 14.95 -3.10 -1.47
N ALA A 137 14.53 -2.24 -2.40
CA ALA A 137 15.37 -1.18 -2.94
C ALA A 137 15.80 -0.19 -1.85
N ALA A 138 14.88 0.21 -0.96
CA ALA A 138 15.17 1.08 0.18
C ALA A 138 16.21 0.44 1.12
N ILE A 139 16.06 -0.85 1.44
CA ILE A 139 17.00 -1.59 2.31
C ILE A 139 18.37 -1.77 1.64
N ARG A 140 18.40 -2.04 0.32
CA ARG A 140 19.66 -2.09 -0.46
C ARG A 140 20.40 -0.76 -0.39
N LEU A 141 19.65 0.34 -0.47
CA LEU A 141 20.16 1.71 -0.40
C LEU A 141 20.21 2.28 1.03
N ARG A 142 20.20 1.43 2.08
CA ARG A 142 20.23 1.88 3.49
C ARG A 142 21.43 2.76 3.89
N ARG A 143 22.54 2.70 3.14
CA ARG A 143 23.70 3.60 3.33
C ARG A 143 23.51 4.97 2.68
N HIS A 144 22.56 5.10 1.76
CA HIS A 144 22.10 6.34 1.15
C HIS A 144 20.76 6.73 1.76
N THR A 145 20.79 7.28 2.98
CA THR A 145 19.60 7.52 3.82
C THR A 145 18.51 8.35 3.13
N GLU A 146 18.89 9.30 2.27
CA GLU A 146 17.95 10.08 1.45
C GLU A 146 17.13 9.20 0.49
N TRP A 147 17.74 8.19 -0.14
CA TRP A 147 17.05 7.21 -0.98
C TRP A 147 16.20 6.27 -0.13
N HIS A 148 16.79 5.74 0.95
CA HIS A 148 16.13 4.81 1.86
C HIS A 148 14.79 5.35 2.38
N ALA A 149 14.77 6.57 2.93
CA ALA A 149 13.58 7.16 3.51
C ALA A 149 12.46 7.37 2.47
N ARG A 150 12.80 7.89 1.28
CA ARG A 150 11.83 8.21 0.22
C ARG A 150 11.26 6.98 -0.46
N LEU A 151 12.08 5.95 -0.70
CA LEU A 151 11.59 4.70 -1.27
C LEU A 151 10.67 3.96 -0.29
N HIS A 152 11.01 3.94 1.01
CA HIS A 152 10.09 3.41 2.03
C HIS A 152 8.80 4.22 2.15
N TYR A 153 8.88 5.54 2.01
CA TYR A 153 7.69 6.39 1.98
C TYR A 153 6.76 6.01 0.82
N CYS A 154 7.29 5.88 -0.40
CA CYS A 154 6.48 5.45 -1.55
C CYS A 154 5.95 4.03 -1.37
N ALA A 155 6.73 3.13 -0.78
CA ALA A 155 6.26 1.78 -0.43
C ALA A 155 5.07 1.84 0.55
N MET A 156 5.15 2.66 1.59
CA MET A 156 4.04 2.85 2.54
C MET A 156 2.82 3.50 1.89
N ALA A 157 3.03 4.52 1.04
CA ALA A 157 1.95 5.17 0.30
C ALA A 157 1.15 4.15 -0.54
N ASN A 158 1.85 3.18 -1.17
CA ASN A 158 1.20 2.11 -1.93
C ASN A 158 0.20 1.27 -1.10
N LEU A 159 0.45 1.14 0.20
CA LEU A 159 -0.40 0.38 1.12
C LEU A 159 -1.63 1.16 1.59
N LEU A 160 -1.77 2.43 1.21
CA LEU A 160 -2.94 3.25 1.59
C LEU A 160 -4.17 2.95 0.73
N GLY A 161 -4.02 2.29 -0.42
CA GLY A 161 -5.13 2.00 -1.33
C GLY A 161 -6.36 1.39 -0.63
N PRO A 162 -6.22 0.31 0.15
CA PRO A 162 -7.34 -0.27 0.90
C PRO A 162 -7.99 0.68 1.92
N ALA A 163 -7.22 1.58 2.55
CA ALA A 163 -7.77 2.55 3.49
C ALA A 163 -8.54 3.66 2.78
N LEU A 164 -7.97 4.21 1.70
CA LEU A 164 -8.61 5.22 0.87
C LEU A 164 -9.89 4.69 0.23
N GLY A 165 -9.88 3.45 -0.26
CA GLY A 165 -11.10 2.83 -0.80
C GLY A 165 -12.21 2.58 0.22
N ARG A 166 -11.91 2.68 1.52
CA ARG A 166 -12.89 2.65 2.61
C ARG A 166 -13.37 4.03 3.03
N LEU A 167 -12.61 5.08 2.76
CA LEU A 167 -12.94 6.46 3.11
C LEU A 167 -13.67 7.19 1.99
N MET A 168 -13.36 6.86 0.75
CA MET A 168 -13.94 7.51 -0.43
C MET A 168 -15.25 6.84 -0.85
N PRO A 169 -16.17 7.57 -1.51
CA PRO A 169 -17.42 7.02 -2.04
C PRO A 169 -17.19 6.22 -3.33
N LEU A 170 -16.30 5.20 -3.28
CA LEU A 170 -15.91 4.39 -4.45
C LEU A 170 -17.06 3.78 -5.24
N PRO A 171 -18.18 3.34 -4.63
CA PRO A 171 -19.33 2.85 -5.39
C PRO A 171 -19.90 3.87 -6.39
N LEU A 172 -19.82 5.18 -6.09
CA LEU A 172 -20.26 6.24 -7.00
C LEU A 172 -19.25 6.53 -8.12
N LEU A 173 -18.08 5.91 -8.07
CA LEU A 173 -16.97 6.13 -8.99
C LEU A 173 -16.76 4.95 -9.93
N ILE A 174 -17.66 3.96 -9.97
CA ILE A 174 -17.63 2.89 -10.97
C ILE A 174 -17.72 3.53 -12.39
N PRO A 175 -16.88 3.14 -13.37
CA PRO A 175 -15.89 2.06 -13.31
C PRO A 175 -14.50 2.45 -12.78
N TYR A 176 -14.25 3.74 -12.54
CA TYR A 176 -12.97 4.36 -12.18
C TYR A 176 -12.57 4.27 -10.69
N ALA A 177 -13.18 3.38 -9.90
CA ALA A 177 -12.93 3.30 -8.46
C ALA A 177 -11.45 3.02 -8.12
N TYR A 178 -10.77 2.24 -8.95
CA TYR A 178 -9.35 1.90 -8.76
C TYR A 178 -8.45 3.10 -9.07
N GLU A 179 -8.72 3.77 -10.18
CA GLU A 179 -8.02 4.94 -10.68
C GLU A 179 -8.19 6.13 -9.73
N ALA A 180 -9.40 6.34 -9.22
CA ALA A 180 -9.67 7.36 -8.20
C ALA A 180 -8.87 7.08 -6.91
N THR A 181 -8.78 5.81 -6.50
CA THR A 181 -7.95 5.40 -5.35
C THR A 181 -6.47 5.66 -5.60
N PHE A 182 -5.99 5.34 -6.80
CA PHE A 182 -4.62 5.63 -7.21
C PHE A 182 -4.31 7.13 -7.19
N VAL A 183 -5.19 7.98 -7.72
CA VAL A 183 -5.02 9.44 -7.71
C VAL A 183 -4.98 9.98 -6.28
N ALA A 184 -5.90 9.54 -5.41
CA ALA A 184 -5.90 9.93 -4.00
C ALA A 184 -4.61 9.49 -3.28
N MET A 185 -4.11 8.29 -3.59
CA MET A 185 -2.86 7.78 -3.05
C MET A 185 -1.64 8.60 -3.52
N MET A 186 -1.64 9.11 -4.75
CA MET A 186 -0.54 9.93 -5.29
C MET A 186 -0.33 11.25 -4.54
N VAL A 187 -1.32 11.72 -3.78
CA VAL A 187 -1.19 12.91 -2.93
C VAL A 187 0.00 12.79 -1.97
N PHE A 188 0.26 11.60 -1.45
CA PHE A 188 1.35 11.37 -0.49
C PHE A 188 2.75 11.53 -1.13
N PRO A 189 3.16 10.75 -2.15
CA PRO A 189 4.47 10.95 -2.79
C PRO A 189 4.59 12.33 -3.45
N ALA A 190 3.49 12.92 -3.95
CA ALA A 190 3.50 14.30 -4.45
C ALA A 190 3.80 15.30 -3.33
N ALA A 191 3.18 15.16 -2.15
CA ALA A 191 3.47 15.99 -0.99
C ALA A 191 4.93 15.86 -0.55
N GLY A 192 5.49 14.65 -0.59
CA GLY A 192 6.91 14.40 -0.35
C GLY A 192 7.85 15.09 -1.35
N ALA A 193 7.56 14.98 -2.65
CA ALA A 193 8.31 15.66 -3.70
C ALA A 193 8.22 17.19 -3.58
N ILE A 194 7.05 17.72 -3.26
CA ILE A 194 6.83 19.16 -3.02
C ILE A 194 7.60 19.61 -1.78
N ALA A 195 7.59 18.83 -0.69
CA ALA A 195 8.36 19.14 0.52
C ALA A 195 9.86 19.18 0.23
N ASP A 196 10.38 18.24 -0.57
CA ASP A 196 11.76 18.25 -1.05
C ASP A 196 12.08 19.50 -1.85
N PHE A 197 11.21 19.87 -2.80
CA PHE A 197 11.39 21.07 -3.60
C PHE A 197 11.36 22.34 -2.74
N ARG A 198 10.43 22.45 -1.79
CA ARG A 198 10.33 23.62 -0.89
C ARG A 198 11.56 23.76 0.02
N THR A 199 12.12 22.66 0.49
CA THR A 199 13.25 22.65 1.45
C THR A 199 14.61 22.73 0.77
N ARG A 200 14.80 22.03 -0.35
CA ARG A 200 16.10 21.85 -1.02
C ARG A 200 16.17 22.52 -2.41
N ARG A 201 15.08 23.12 -2.89
CA ARG A 201 14.93 23.66 -4.26
C ARG A 201 15.16 22.64 -5.38
N ARG A 202 15.12 21.34 -5.03
CA ARG A 202 15.29 20.21 -5.95
C ARG A 202 14.48 19.03 -5.44
N VAL A 203 13.80 18.32 -6.36
CA VAL A 203 13.14 17.06 -6.06
C VAL A 203 14.18 15.94 -6.12
N HIS A 204 14.31 15.17 -5.05
CA HIS A 204 15.26 14.06 -5.03
C HIS A 204 14.83 12.94 -6.00
N PRO A 205 15.74 12.34 -6.80
CA PRO A 205 15.40 11.34 -7.81
C PRO A 205 14.62 10.12 -7.29
N ALA A 206 14.80 9.75 -6.02
CA ALA A 206 14.05 8.66 -5.38
C ALA A 206 12.52 8.82 -5.48
N TRP A 207 12.00 10.06 -5.49
CA TRP A 207 10.56 10.30 -5.69
C TRP A 207 10.10 9.85 -7.06
N TRP A 208 10.88 10.14 -8.11
CA TRP A 208 10.55 9.71 -9.47
C TRP A 208 10.58 8.20 -9.61
N TRP A 209 11.55 7.52 -9.01
CA TRP A 209 11.59 6.04 -9.00
C TRP A 209 10.41 5.44 -8.23
N GLY A 210 10.06 6.02 -7.09
CA GLY A 210 8.89 5.60 -6.32
C GLY A 210 7.60 5.80 -7.12
N ILE A 211 7.36 7.00 -7.64
CA ILE A 211 6.17 7.33 -8.45
C ILE A 211 6.12 6.44 -9.70
N ALA A 212 7.24 6.26 -10.40
CA ALA A 212 7.31 5.40 -11.58
C ALA A 212 6.93 3.95 -11.24
N ALA A 213 7.37 3.41 -10.10
CA ALA A 213 6.96 2.07 -9.66
C ALA A 213 5.45 1.99 -9.37
N LEU A 214 4.86 3.03 -8.77
CA LEU A 214 3.43 3.09 -8.50
C LEU A 214 2.61 3.22 -9.78
N VAL A 215 3.04 4.06 -10.73
CA VAL A 215 2.43 4.16 -12.07
C VAL A 215 2.56 2.84 -12.82
N ALA A 216 3.73 2.20 -12.80
CA ALA A 216 3.94 0.91 -13.44
C ALA A 216 3.01 -0.17 -12.87
N THR A 217 2.77 -0.16 -11.55
CA THR A 217 1.80 -1.04 -10.88
C THR A 217 0.40 -0.90 -11.49
N THR A 218 -0.06 0.34 -11.69
CA THR A 218 -1.33 0.65 -12.35
C THR A 218 -1.35 0.16 -13.80
N LEU A 219 -0.32 0.48 -14.59
CA LEU A 219 -0.24 0.08 -16.00
C LEU A 219 -0.21 -1.45 -16.17
N VAL A 220 0.56 -2.16 -15.35
CA VAL A 220 0.59 -3.64 -15.34
C VAL A 220 -0.76 -4.20 -14.94
N THR A 221 -1.41 -3.61 -13.94
CA THR A 221 -2.76 -4.02 -13.51
C THR A 221 -3.76 -3.88 -14.66
N GLU A 222 -3.80 -2.73 -15.34
CA GLU A 222 -4.71 -2.52 -16.47
C GLU A 222 -4.40 -3.48 -17.62
N ALA A 223 -3.13 -3.62 -17.99
CA ALA A 223 -2.72 -4.52 -19.07
C ALA A 223 -3.13 -5.97 -18.79
N LEU A 224 -2.90 -6.47 -17.57
CA LEU A 224 -3.29 -7.83 -17.20
C LEU A 224 -4.80 -7.99 -17.09
N SER A 225 -5.51 -7.01 -16.51
CA SER A 225 -6.97 -7.07 -16.31
C SER A 225 -7.74 -7.07 -17.62
N ASN A 226 -7.17 -6.47 -18.67
CA ASN A 226 -7.76 -6.42 -20.02
C ASN A 226 -7.15 -7.46 -20.98
N SER A 227 -6.46 -8.49 -20.46
CA SER A 227 -5.79 -9.52 -21.28
C SER A 227 -6.44 -10.90 -21.17
N THR A 228 -6.19 -11.73 -22.17
CA THR A 228 -6.53 -13.17 -22.15
C THR A 228 -5.80 -13.93 -21.03
N ALA A 229 -4.60 -13.48 -20.66
CA ALA A 229 -3.83 -14.03 -19.54
C ALA A 229 -4.55 -13.78 -18.21
N GLY A 230 -5.05 -12.56 -17.97
CA GLY A 230 -5.84 -12.22 -16.79
C GLY A 230 -7.11 -13.05 -16.68
N LEU A 231 -7.87 -13.17 -17.78
CA LEU A 231 -9.08 -14.00 -17.82
C LEU A 231 -8.77 -15.48 -17.54
N THR A 232 -7.65 -16.00 -18.05
CA THR A 232 -7.22 -17.38 -17.81
C THR A 232 -6.83 -17.59 -16.35
N LEU A 233 -6.06 -16.65 -15.78
CA LEU A 233 -5.71 -16.67 -14.37
C LEU A 233 -6.96 -16.67 -13.48
N TYR A 234 -7.94 -15.81 -13.75
CA TYR A 234 -9.18 -15.77 -12.97
C TYR A 234 -9.91 -17.10 -13.00
N ARG A 235 -10.12 -17.69 -14.19
CA ARG A 235 -10.77 -19.01 -14.32
C ARG A 235 -10.04 -20.11 -13.56
N GLN A 236 -8.69 -20.12 -13.61
CA GLN A 236 -7.89 -21.09 -12.87
C GLN A 236 -8.03 -20.88 -11.35
N VAL A 237 -7.95 -19.63 -10.89
CA VAL A 237 -8.04 -19.29 -9.46
C VAL A 237 -9.43 -19.58 -8.89
N THR A 238 -10.50 -19.34 -9.65
CA THR A 238 -11.88 -19.55 -9.19
C THR A 238 -12.42 -20.95 -9.47
N ALA A 239 -11.67 -21.81 -10.16
CA ALA A 239 -12.10 -23.18 -10.47
C ALA A 239 -12.58 -23.93 -9.20
N GLY A 240 -13.76 -24.53 -9.29
CA GLY A 240 -14.38 -25.28 -8.20
C GLY A 240 -14.83 -24.46 -6.99
N SER A 241 -15.07 -23.15 -7.14
CA SER A 241 -15.57 -22.29 -6.06
C SER A 241 -16.75 -21.43 -6.49
N SER A 242 -17.44 -20.78 -5.54
CA SER A 242 -18.58 -19.88 -5.83
C SER A 242 -18.20 -18.73 -6.77
N GLY A 243 -16.98 -18.22 -6.64
CA GLY A 243 -16.42 -17.19 -7.53
C GLY A 243 -16.35 -17.58 -9.01
N ALA A 244 -16.42 -18.88 -9.36
CA ALA A 244 -16.47 -19.32 -10.76
C ALA A 244 -17.76 -18.86 -11.48
N MET A 245 -18.83 -18.63 -10.71
CA MET A 245 -20.12 -18.17 -11.24
C MET A 245 -20.20 -16.66 -11.44
N ILE A 246 -19.19 -15.91 -10.95
CA ILE A 246 -19.15 -14.46 -11.08
C ILE A 246 -18.33 -14.07 -12.30
N ALA A 247 -18.95 -13.28 -13.19
CA ALA A 247 -18.27 -12.79 -14.37
C ALA A 247 -17.06 -11.90 -13.98
N PRO A 248 -15.87 -12.15 -14.54
CA PRO A 248 -14.60 -11.54 -14.08
C PRO A 248 -14.54 -10.02 -14.24
N LEU A 249 -15.23 -9.49 -15.25
CA LEU A 249 -15.21 -8.08 -15.64
C LEU A 249 -16.48 -7.32 -15.27
N SER A 250 -17.52 -8.01 -14.77
CA SER A 250 -18.75 -7.35 -14.34
C SER A 250 -18.62 -6.86 -12.90
N TYR A 251 -19.12 -5.66 -12.63
CA TYR A 251 -19.28 -5.19 -11.26
C TYR A 251 -20.41 -5.98 -10.57
N PRO A 252 -20.16 -6.57 -9.39
CA PRO A 252 -21.22 -7.22 -8.61
C PRO A 252 -22.38 -6.25 -8.30
N PRO A 253 -23.60 -6.78 -8.07
CA PRO A 253 -24.76 -5.93 -7.77
C PRO A 253 -24.54 -5.15 -6.48
N TRP A 254 -25.23 -4.02 -6.37
CA TRP A 254 -25.25 -3.24 -5.13
C TRP A 254 -25.83 -4.08 -4.00
N PRO A 255 -25.28 -3.98 -2.77
CA PRO A 255 -25.91 -4.57 -1.62
C PRO A 255 -27.31 -3.95 -1.42
N PRO A 256 -28.28 -4.73 -0.93
CA PRO A 256 -29.61 -4.20 -0.64
C PRO A 256 -29.51 -3.02 0.33
N LEU A 257 -30.31 -1.99 0.11
CA LEU A 257 -30.46 -0.89 1.06
C LEU A 257 -31.07 -1.46 2.34
N ALA A 258 -30.33 -1.35 3.44
CA ALA A 258 -30.78 -1.74 4.77
C ALA A 258 -31.77 -0.72 5.34
#